data_AF-A0AAD3MT61-F1
#
_entry.id   AF-A0AAD3MT61-F1
#
_cell.length_a   1.000
_cell.length_b   1.000
_cell.length_c   1.000
_cell.angle_alpha   90.00
_cell.angle_beta   90.00
_cell.angle_gamma   90.00
#
_symmetry.space_group_name_H-M   'P 1'
#
loop_
_entity.id
_entity.type
_entity.pdbx_description
1 polymer ?
#
loop_
_entity_poly.entity_id
_entity_poly.type
_entity_poly.pdbx_seq_one_letter_code
_entity_poly.pdbx_strand_id
1 'polypeptide(L)'
;MTTSKEEEKAQGKAEQPAIRVGFFQLFRFATCNEVLMMVVGSVCAVLHGSAQPLMLLVFGLLTDTFIEYDIELHELSDDRKECVNNTIQWKQNYTTAWPSFNTSLNQSGWGLMNNSTQKARPCGILDIEYEMTQFAFYYVGIGAAVFLLGYFQ
;
A
#
# COMPACT_ATOMS: atom_id res chain seq x y z
N MET A 1 69.48 -24.47 32.72
CA MET A 1 68.27 -24.85 33.50
C MET A 1 67.44 -23.59 33.64
N THR A 2 66.57 -23.31 32.66
CA THR A 2 65.12 -23.62 32.64
C THR A 2 64.34 -22.66 33.56
N THR A 3 63.75 -21.61 32.98
CA THR A 3 62.31 -21.46 32.62
C THR A 3 61.49 -20.82 33.74
N SER A 4 61.03 -19.58 33.51
CA SER A 4 59.68 -19.07 33.84
C SER A 4 59.52 -17.65 33.29
N LYS A 5 59.20 -17.60 31.99
CA LYS A 5 58.40 -16.55 31.35
C LYS A 5 56.96 -16.70 31.85
N GLU A 6 56.16 -15.65 31.70
CA GLU A 6 54.70 -15.60 31.96
C GLU A 6 54.28 -15.56 33.42
N GLU A 7 54.24 -14.35 34.00
CA GLU A 7 53.02 -13.85 34.64
C GLU A 7 52.93 -12.32 34.32
N GLU A 8 52.22 -12.04 33.23
CA GLU A 8 51.19 -10.99 33.20
C GLU A 8 51.62 -9.51 33.37
N LYS A 9 52.33 -8.98 32.37
CA LYS A 9 51.76 -8.03 31.39
C LYS A 9 50.21 -7.88 31.42
N ALA A 10 49.68 -7.03 32.30
CA ALA A 10 48.56 -6.12 32.01
C ALA A 10 48.18 -5.30 33.25
N GLN A 11 48.91 -4.19 33.49
CA GLN A 11 48.26 -3.03 34.08
C GLN A 11 47.23 -2.55 33.06
N GLY A 12 46.07 -3.18 33.08
CA GLY A 12 44.90 -2.79 32.33
C GLY A 12 44.62 -1.34 32.64
N LYS A 13 44.53 -0.51 31.60
CA LYS A 13 43.79 0.74 31.70
C LYS A 13 42.46 0.37 32.35
N ALA A 14 42.21 0.88 33.55
CA ALA A 14 40.90 0.77 34.18
C ALA A 14 39.91 1.44 33.23
N GLU A 15 39.29 0.63 32.38
CA GLU A 15 38.09 0.98 31.66
C GLU A 15 37.12 1.39 32.76
N GLN A 16 36.79 2.69 32.82
CA GLN A 16 35.80 3.17 33.78
C GLN A 16 34.59 2.26 33.60
N PRO A 17 34.16 1.50 34.62
CA PRO A 17 33.05 0.58 34.47
C PRO A 17 31.90 1.46 34.01
N ALA A 18 31.44 1.28 32.76
CA ALA A 18 30.39 2.11 32.19
C ALA A 18 29.27 2.16 33.23
N ILE A 19 29.10 3.33 33.86
CA ILE A 19 28.19 3.50 35.00
C ILE A 19 26.80 3.29 34.40
N ARG A 20 26.31 2.05 34.50
CA ARG A 20 25.01 1.63 33.96
C ARG A 20 23.94 2.12 34.92
N VAL A 21 23.53 3.37 34.73
CA VAL A 21 22.31 3.91 35.33
C VAL A 21 21.09 3.38 34.59
N GLY A 22 20.02 3.06 35.34
CA GLY A 22 18.76 2.62 34.74
C GLY A 22 18.09 3.75 33.95
N PHE A 23 17.39 3.41 32.86
CA PHE A 23 16.71 4.38 31.99
C PHE A 23 15.77 5.33 32.76
N PHE A 24 14.99 4.80 33.69
CA PHE A 24 14.07 5.61 34.51
C PHE A 24 14.78 6.52 35.52
N GLN A 25 16.03 6.24 35.86
CA GLN A 25 16.82 7.05 36.79
C GLN A 25 17.30 8.36 36.13
N LEU A 26 17.33 8.42 34.79
CA LEU A 26 17.59 9.66 34.04
C LEU A 26 16.43 10.67 34.18
N PHE A 27 15.19 10.22 34.33
CA PHE A 27 14.01 11.10 34.44
C PHE A 27 13.71 11.55 35.88
N ARG A 28 14.62 11.30 36.84
CA ARG A 28 14.41 11.65 38.26
C ARG A 28 14.17 13.14 38.50
N PHE A 29 14.62 14.01 37.60
CA PHE A 29 14.43 15.47 37.67
C PHE A 29 13.26 15.97 36.83
N ALA A 30 12.56 15.10 36.10
CA ALA A 30 11.43 15.51 35.26
C ALA A 30 10.23 15.90 36.12
N THR A 31 9.77 17.14 35.94
CA THR A 31 8.59 17.69 36.58
C THR A 31 7.32 17.16 35.89
N CYS A 32 6.15 17.18 36.55
CA CYS A 32 4.91 16.64 35.98
C CYS A 32 4.58 17.23 34.59
N ASN A 33 4.82 18.53 34.36
CA ASN A 33 4.61 19.15 33.05
C ASN A 33 5.58 18.65 31.97
N GLU A 34 6.82 18.35 32.31
CA GLU A 34 7.83 17.83 31.37
C GLU A 34 7.50 16.39 30.97
N VAL A 35 7.03 15.59 31.94
CA VAL A 35 6.54 14.23 31.66
C VAL A 35 5.33 14.26 30.74
N LEU A 36 4.40 15.20 30.91
CA LEU A 36 3.27 15.37 29.99
C LEU A 36 3.74 15.71 28.57
N MET A 37 4.70 16.63 28.40
CA MET A 37 5.23 16.95 27.07
C MET A 37 5.94 15.77 26.41
N MET A 38 6.70 14.97 27.18
CA MET A 38 7.35 13.76 26.64
C MET A 38 6.33 12.72 26.16
N VAL A 39 5.21 12.54 26.89
CA VAL A 39 4.13 11.64 26.47
C VAL A 39 3.44 12.16 25.21
N VAL A 40 3.13 13.45 25.14
CA VAL A 40 2.51 14.07 23.96
C VAL A 40 3.41 13.93 22.73
N GLY A 41 4.69 14.27 22.85
CA GLY A 41 5.67 14.12 21.77
C GLY A 41 5.83 12.66 21.33
N SER A 42 5.80 11.71 22.27
CA SER A 42 5.84 10.27 21.96
C SER A 42 4.61 9.81 21.19
N VAL A 43 3.41 10.30 21.52
CA VAL A 43 2.19 10.00 20.77
C VAL A 43 2.25 10.62 19.37
N CYS A 44 2.68 11.87 19.25
CA CYS A 44 2.92 12.52 17.95
C CYS A 44 3.93 11.74 17.11
N ALA A 45 5.00 11.21 17.72
CA ALA A 45 6.00 10.39 17.05
C ALA A 45 5.45 9.09 16.47
N VAL A 46 4.59 8.41 17.22
CA VAL A 46 3.94 7.18 16.74
C VAL A 46 3.02 7.50 15.56
N LEU A 47 2.24 8.59 15.65
CA LEU A 47 1.34 9.01 14.57
C LEU A 47 2.13 9.43 13.31
N HIS A 48 3.18 10.23 13.47
CA HIS A 48 4.05 10.64 12.37
C HIS A 48 4.73 9.43 11.71
N GLY A 49 5.25 8.49 12.51
CA GLY A 49 5.82 7.24 12.00
C GLY A 49 4.81 6.37 11.25
N SER A 50 3.55 6.34 11.69
CA SER A 50 2.48 5.58 11.03
C SER A 50 2.01 6.19 9.70
N ALA A 51 2.31 7.46 9.44
CA ALA A 51 1.91 8.10 8.20
C ALA A 51 2.66 7.56 6.97
N GLN A 52 3.92 7.11 7.13
CA GLN A 52 4.68 6.50 6.04
C GLN A 52 4.00 5.25 5.45
N PRO A 53 3.60 4.23 6.25
CA PRO A 53 2.84 3.09 5.71
C PRO A 53 1.43 3.47 5.26
N LEU A 54 0.79 4.47 5.88
CA LEU A 54 -0.55 4.93 5.47
C LEU A 54 -0.53 5.53 4.06
N MET A 55 0.51 6.31 3.72
CA MET A 55 0.70 6.87 2.38
C MET A 55 0.90 5.77 1.32
N LEU A 56 1.54 4.66 1.68
CA LEU A 56 1.67 3.49 0.80
C LEU A 56 0.33 2.79 0.56
N LEU A 57 -0.54 2.75 1.57
CA LEU A 57 -1.88 2.18 1.43
C LEU A 57 -2.73 3.00 0.46
N VAL A 58 -2.76 4.33 0.63
CA VAL A 58 -3.48 5.23 -0.29
C VAL A 58 -2.94 5.09 -1.71
N PHE A 59 -1.61 4.95 -1.85
CA PHE A 59 -0.98 4.71 -3.16
C PHE A 59 -1.44 3.40 -3.80
N GLY A 60 -1.55 2.33 -3.00
CA GLY A 60 -2.05 1.04 -3.46
C GLY A 60 -3.49 1.13 -3.97
N LEU A 61 -4.38 1.78 -3.22
CA LEU A 61 -5.78 1.98 -3.63
C LEU A 61 -5.88 2.80 -4.93
N LEU A 62 -5.12 3.88 -5.05
CA LEU A 62 -5.05 4.68 -6.28
C LEU A 62 -4.55 3.83 -7.46
N THR A 63 -3.52 3.00 -7.24
CA THR A 63 -2.99 2.11 -8.28
C THR A 63 -4.03 1.08 -8.73
N ASP A 64 -4.76 0.48 -7.80
CA ASP A 64 -5.83 -0.48 -8.13
C ASP A 64 -6.92 0.16 -8.99
N THR A 65 -7.35 1.39 -8.65
CA THR A 65 -8.35 2.12 -9.45
C THR A 65 -7.85 2.45 -10.86
N PHE A 66 -6.58 2.83 -11.00
CA PHE A 66 -5.97 3.08 -12.30
C PHE A 66 -5.83 1.82 -13.16
N ILE A 67 -5.46 0.69 -12.55
CA ILE A 67 -5.36 -0.59 -13.25
C ILE A 67 -6.73 -1.02 -13.76
N GLU A 68 -7.78 -0.92 -12.93
CA GLU A 68 -9.13 -1.30 -13.34
C GLU A 68 -9.64 -0.44 -14.50
N TYR A 69 -9.36 0.87 -14.47
CA TYR A 69 -9.69 1.78 -15.57
C TYR A 69 -8.92 1.48 -16.86
N ASP A 70 -7.61 1.20 -16.77
CA ASP A 70 -6.80 0.87 -17.95
C ASP A 70 -7.29 -0.44 -18.60
N ILE A 71 -7.65 -1.44 -17.81
CA ILE A 71 -8.25 -2.69 -18.30
C ILE A 71 -9.58 -2.41 -18.99
N GLU A 72 -10.44 -1.56 -18.44
CA GLU A 72 -11.72 -1.18 -19.06
C GLU A 72 -11.49 -0.50 -20.42
N LEU A 73 -10.58 0.48 -20.50
CA LEU A 73 -10.24 1.14 -21.76
C LEU A 73 -9.63 0.18 -22.77
N HIS A 74 -8.76 -0.73 -22.32
CA HIS A 74 -8.13 -1.71 -23.21
C HIS A 74 -9.16 -2.69 -23.78
N GLU A 75 -10.15 -3.10 -22.97
CA GLU A 75 -11.26 -3.92 -23.44
C GLU A 75 -12.20 -3.16 -24.39
N LEU A 76 -12.49 -1.89 -24.11
CA LEU A 76 -13.32 -1.02 -24.98
C LEU A 76 -12.59 -0.51 -26.23
N SER A 77 -11.26 -0.63 -26.30
CA SER A 77 -10.49 -0.31 -27.50
C SER A 77 -10.78 -1.25 -28.68
N ASP A 78 -11.36 -2.43 -28.42
CA ASP A 78 -11.87 -3.30 -29.48
C ASP A 78 -13.22 -2.74 -29.94
N ASP A 79 -13.32 -2.27 -31.19
CA ASP A 79 -14.55 -1.74 -31.82
C ASP A 79 -15.75 -2.68 -31.69
N ARG A 80 -15.47 -3.96 -31.46
CA ARG A 80 -16.47 -4.95 -31.16
C ARG A 80 -17.11 -4.66 -29.80
N LYS A 81 -16.38 -4.48 -28.72
CA LYS A 81 -17.00 -4.39 -27.39
C LYS A 81 -17.62 -3.01 -27.16
N GLU A 82 -18.69 -2.96 -26.39
CA GLU A 82 -19.34 -1.73 -25.97
C GLU A 82 -19.84 -1.86 -24.52
N CYS A 83 -19.79 -0.74 -23.80
CA CYS A 83 -20.37 -0.66 -22.47
C CYS A 83 -21.89 -0.43 -22.58
N VAL A 84 -22.69 -1.40 -22.15
CA VAL A 84 -24.16 -1.29 -22.14
C VAL A 84 -24.65 -1.71 -20.76
N ASN A 85 -25.49 -0.88 -20.14
CA ASN A 85 -26.03 -1.10 -18.78
C ASN A 85 -24.92 -1.44 -17.75
N ASN A 86 -23.84 -0.67 -17.74
CA ASN A 86 -22.69 -0.85 -16.84
C ASN A 86 -21.98 -2.21 -16.97
N THR A 87 -22.15 -2.91 -18.10
CA THR A 87 -21.45 -4.16 -18.40
C THR A 87 -20.79 -4.10 -19.77
N ILE A 88 -19.55 -4.56 -19.87
CA ILE A 88 -18.87 -4.69 -21.16
C ILE A 88 -19.47 -5.88 -21.90
N GLN A 89 -20.17 -5.59 -23.00
CA GLN A 89 -20.81 -6.59 -23.85
C GLN A 89 -20.29 -6.53 -25.27
N TRP A 90 -20.57 -7.61 -26.00
CA TRP A 90 -20.24 -7.67 -27.41
C TRP A 90 -21.42 -7.09 -28.26
N LYS A 91 -21.24 -6.03 -29.09
CA LYS A 91 -22.22 -5.67 -30.13
C LYS A 91 -22.63 -6.88 -30.95
N GLN A 92 -23.92 -6.98 -31.23
CA GLN A 92 -24.44 -8.05 -32.07
C GLN A 92 -23.89 -8.02 -33.51
N ASN A 93 -23.47 -6.87 -34.04
CA ASN A 93 -23.19 -6.72 -35.48
C ASN A 93 -21.97 -7.52 -36.01
N TYR A 94 -21.06 -7.98 -35.16
CA TYR A 94 -19.91 -8.82 -35.54
C TYR A 94 -20.01 -10.26 -35.03
N THR A 95 -21.09 -10.61 -34.31
CA THR A 95 -21.36 -12.02 -33.96
C THR A 95 -21.65 -12.88 -35.20
N THR A 96 -21.91 -12.25 -36.35
CA THR A 96 -22.11 -12.88 -37.66
C THR A 96 -20.81 -13.08 -38.47
N ALA A 97 -19.68 -12.51 -38.04
CA ALA A 97 -18.40 -12.57 -38.77
C ALA A 97 -17.39 -13.59 -38.21
N TRP A 98 -17.75 -14.33 -37.16
CA TRP A 98 -16.99 -15.51 -36.74
C TRP A 98 -17.33 -16.69 -37.66
N PRO A 99 -16.35 -17.52 -38.08
CA PRO A 99 -16.59 -18.59 -39.03
C PRO A 99 -17.64 -19.54 -38.45
N SER A 100 -18.79 -19.60 -39.10
CA SER A 100 -19.82 -20.60 -38.83
C SER A 100 -19.27 -21.97 -39.25
N PHE A 101 -18.62 -22.67 -38.32
CA PHE A 101 -18.23 -24.06 -38.51
C PHE A 101 -19.50 -24.91 -38.47
N ASN A 102 -20.02 -25.20 -39.66
CA ASN A 102 -21.22 -25.99 -39.88
C ASN A 102 -20.88 -27.46 -39.58
N THR A 103 -21.04 -27.89 -38.33
CA THR A 103 -20.88 -29.29 -37.95
C THR A 103 -22.05 -29.75 -37.10
N SER A 104 -22.79 -30.70 -37.65
CA SER A 104 -23.83 -31.49 -37.01
C SER A 104 -23.24 -32.43 -35.95
N LEU A 105 -22.64 -31.88 -34.90
CA LEU A 105 -22.26 -32.65 -33.71
C LEU A 105 -22.85 -31.98 -32.48
N ASN A 106 -23.53 -32.80 -31.69
CA ASN A 106 -24.09 -32.57 -30.36
C ASN A 106 -23.68 -31.26 -29.68
N GLN A 107 -24.70 -30.55 -29.20
CA GLN A 107 -24.73 -29.50 -28.19
C GLN A 107 -23.67 -29.65 -27.07
N SER A 108 -22.39 -29.35 -27.35
CA SER A 108 -21.35 -29.26 -26.32
C SER A 108 -20.16 -28.38 -26.68
N GLY A 109 -20.01 -27.96 -27.95
CA GLY A 109 -19.01 -26.96 -28.36
C GLY A 109 -19.41 -25.51 -28.04
N TRP A 110 -20.71 -25.23 -27.89
CA TRP A 110 -21.27 -23.97 -27.39
C TRP A 110 -21.45 -23.99 -25.86
N GLY A 111 -20.78 -24.93 -25.17
CA GLY A 111 -20.80 -25.06 -23.72
C GLY A 111 -19.44 -24.76 -23.08
N LEU A 112 -18.35 -24.70 -23.85
CA LEU A 112 -17.01 -24.48 -23.31
C LEU A 112 -16.50 -23.04 -23.50
N MET A 113 -17.02 -22.28 -24.47
CA MET A 113 -16.73 -20.83 -24.61
C MET A 113 -17.71 -19.93 -23.84
N ASN A 114 -18.75 -20.53 -23.25
CA ASN A 114 -19.87 -19.87 -22.58
C ASN A 114 -19.87 -20.15 -21.07
N ASN A 115 -19.09 -21.15 -20.66
CA ASN A 115 -18.98 -21.62 -19.28
C ASN A 115 -17.59 -21.34 -18.68
N SER A 116 -16.70 -20.69 -19.45
CA SER A 116 -15.78 -19.77 -18.80
C SER A 116 -16.66 -18.61 -18.38
N THR A 117 -17.00 -18.55 -17.09
CA THR A 117 -17.62 -17.39 -16.43
C THR A 117 -17.08 -16.12 -17.08
N GLN A 118 -17.84 -15.58 -18.04
CA GLN A 118 -17.57 -14.28 -18.63
C GLN A 118 -17.85 -13.34 -17.48
N LYS A 119 -16.83 -13.08 -16.68
CA LYS A 119 -16.89 -12.14 -15.57
C LYS A 119 -17.05 -10.80 -16.26
N ALA A 120 -18.29 -10.45 -16.61
CA ALA A 120 -18.63 -9.21 -17.26
C ALA A 120 -18.04 -8.13 -16.37
N ARG A 121 -16.98 -7.49 -16.88
CA ARG A 121 -16.33 -6.43 -16.14
C ARG A 121 -17.33 -5.27 -16.10
N PRO A 122 -17.60 -4.71 -14.91
CA PRO A 122 -18.41 -3.52 -14.82
C PRO A 122 -17.69 -2.41 -15.60
N CYS A 123 -18.46 -1.57 -16.28
CA CYS A 123 -17.95 -0.41 -17.00
C CYS A 123 -18.75 0.84 -16.61
N GLY A 124 -18.15 2.01 -16.79
CA GLY A 124 -18.80 3.30 -16.51
C GLY A 124 -19.20 3.46 -15.03
N ILE A 125 -18.49 2.82 -14.10
CA ILE A 125 -18.86 2.80 -12.69
C ILE A 125 -18.37 4.02 -11.91
N LEU A 126 -17.53 4.90 -12.49
CA LEU A 126 -16.94 6.01 -11.76
C LEU A 126 -16.37 7.09 -12.69
N ASP A 127 -16.76 8.36 -12.49
CA ASP A 127 -16.09 9.53 -13.08
C ASP A 127 -14.64 9.53 -12.58
N ILE A 128 -13.71 9.06 -13.42
CA ILE A 128 -12.31 8.86 -13.03
C ILE A 128 -11.65 10.15 -12.56
N GLU A 129 -12.01 11.29 -13.14
CA GLU A 129 -11.51 12.59 -12.68
C GLU A 129 -11.89 12.89 -11.21
N TYR A 130 -13.07 12.45 -10.78
CA TYR A 130 -13.53 12.64 -9.39
C TYR A 130 -12.74 11.78 -8.41
N GLU A 131 -12.51 10.50 -8.71
CA GLU A 131 -11.72 9.63 -7.83
C GLU A 131 -10.27 10.06 -7.73
N MET A 132 -9.67 10.40 -8.87
CA MET A 132 -8.29 10.87 -8.90
C MET A 132 -8.10 12.15 -8.10
N THR A 133 -9.09 13.05 -8.10
CA THR A 133 -9.09 14.25 -7.26
C THR A 133 -9.35 13.93 -5.79
N GLN A 134 -10.21 12.96 -5.48
CA GLN A 134 -10.44 12.49 -4.11
C GLN A 134 -9.15 11.93 -3.48
N PHE A 135 -8.40 11.10 -4.21
CA PHE A 135 -7.09 10.61 -3.75
C PHE A 135 -6.10 11.75 -3.51
N ALA A 136 -6.08 12.76 -4.38
CA ALA A 136 -5.25 13.95 -4.18
C ALA A 136 -5.60 14.67 -2.86
N PHE A 137 -6.87 14.80 -2.52
CA PHE A 137 -7.29 15.38 -1.23
C PHE A 137 -6.83 14.55 -0.03
N TYR A 138 -6.88 13.21 -0.11
CA TYR A 138 -6.32 12.35 0.94
C TYR A 138 -4.82 12.61 1.13
N TYR A 139 -4.04 12.70 0.04
CA TYR A 139 -2.61 13.01 0.11
C TYR A 139 -2.31 14.38 0.72
N VAL A 140 -3.08 15.42 0.35
CA VAL A 140 -2.94 16.76 0.92
C VAL A 140 -3.28 16.75 2.42
N GLY A 141 -4.35 16.07 2.80
CA GLY A 141 -4.78 15.95 4.20
C GLY A 141 -3.74 15.23 5.06
N ILE A 142 -3.23 14.09 4.60
CA ILE A 142 -2.18 13.35 5.29
C ILE A 142 -0.89 14.18 5.37
N GLY A 143 -0.48 14.81 4.27
CA GLY A 143 0.71 15.68 4.25
C GLY A 143 0.62 16.84 5.25
N ALA A 144 -0.53 17.51 5.32
CA ALA A 144 -0.77 18.58 6.28
C ALA A 144 -0.77 18.06 7.73
N ALA A 145 -1.41 16.91 8.00
CA ALA A 145 -1.43 16.30 9.32
C ALA A 145 -0.02 15.88 9.78
N VAL A 146 0.77 15.27 8.89
CA VAL A 146 2.16 14.87 9.15
C VAL A 146 3.02 16.11 9.40
N PHE A 147 2.86 17.16 8.62
CA PHE A 147 3.59 18.42 8.82
C PHE A 147 3.31 19.02 10.20
N LEU A 148 2.04 19.05 10.62
CA LEU A 148 1.67 19.52 11.95
C LEU A 148 2.20 18.61 13.06
N LEU A 149 2.02 17.29 12.94
CA LEU A 149 2.50 16.32 13.93
C LEU A 149 4.02 16.34 14.06
N GLY A 150 4.75 16.49 12.96
CA GLY A 150 6.20 16.64 12.95
C GLY A 150 6.69 17.95 13.56
N TYR A 151 5.87 18.99 13.60
CA TYR A 151 6.21 20.23 14.32
C TYR A 151 6.04 20.10 15.85
N PHE A 152 5.08 19.27 16.29
CA PHE A 152 4.79 19.05 17.71
C PHE A 152 5.56 17.88 18.34
N GLN A 153 6.16 17.01 17.53
CA GLN A 153 7.00 15.88 17.96
C GLN A 153 8.41 16.34 18.35
#